data_AF-A0A3D3EY95-F1
#
_entry.id   AF-A0A3D3EY95-F1
#
_cell.length_a   1.000
_cell.length_b   1.000
_cell.length_c   1.000
_cell.angle_alpha   90.00
_cell.angle_beta   90.00
_cell.angle_gamma   90.00
#
_symmetry.space_group_name_H-M   'P 1'
#
loop_
_entity.id
_entity.type
_entity.pdbx_description
1 polymer ?
#
loop_
_entity_poly.entity_id
_entity_poly.type
_entity_poly.pdbx_seq_one_letter_code
_entity_poly.pdbx_strand_id
1 'polypeptide(L)'
;RIFYSEAATSLIRSFECRNLPCFFTGTGDIFSALMLIYTLRGIERSGAIIKAADFIYDAIRYSMTRARDGRAGVLLQELLQNTGE
;
A
#
# COMPACT_ATOMS: atom_id res chain seq x y z
N ARG A 1 2.11 8.66 -7.46
CA ARG A 1 2.18 9.72 -6.43
C ARG A 1 0.92 9.66 -5.56
N ILE A 2 1.05 9.85 -4.25
CA ILE A 2 -0.08 9.93 -3.30
C ILE A 2 -0.19 11.37 -2.82
N PHE A 3 -1.41 11.90 -2.81
CA PHE A 3 -1.72 13.22 -2.25
C PHE A 3 -2.42 13.06 -0.90
N TYR A 4 -1.95 13.80 0.09
CA TYR A 4 -2.51 13.81 1.43
C TYR A 4 -2.86 15.24 1.81
N SER A 5 -4.09 15.44 2.29
CA SER A 5 -4.57 16.73 2.78
C SER A 5 -4.88 16.63 4.26
N GLU A 6 -4.35 17.56 5.04
CA GLU A 6 -4.68 17.70 6.44
C GLU A 6 -5.76 18.78 6.62
N ALA A 7 -6.95 18.35 7.05
CA ALA A 7 -8.12 19.23 7.16
C ALA A 7 -7.89 20.42 8.11
N ALA A 8 -7.09 20.24 9.16
CA ALA A 8 -6.84 21.27 10.17
C ALA A 8 -5.90 22.38 9.70
N THR A 9 -5.00 22.10 8.75
CA THR A 9 -3.92 23.01 8.35
C THR A 9 -4.05 23.47 6.90
N SER A 10 -5.02 22.94 6.14
CA SER A 10 -5.12 23.09 4.68
C SER A 10 -3.83 22.71 3.93
N LEU A 11 -2.93 21.98 4.60
CA LEU A 11 -1.65 21.59 4.04
C LEU A 11 -1.86 20.38 3.13
N ILE A 12 -1.41 20.50 1.88
CA ILE A 12 -1.33 19.38 0.94
C ILE A 12 0.11 18.89 0.89
N ARG A 13 0.31 17.62 1.23
CA ARG A 13 1.58 16.92 1.06
C ARG A 13 1.46 15.97 -0.11
N SER A 14 2.57 15.78 -0.82
CA SER A 14 2.68 14.77 -1.86
C SER A 14 3.80 13.80 -1.52
N PHE A 15 3.53 12.52 -1.75
CA PHE A 15 4.47 11.43 -1.54
C PHE A 15 4.73 10.75 -2.87
N GLU A 16 5.99 10.67 -3.25
CA GLU A 16 6.39 9.84 -4.38
C GLU A 16 6.16 8.37 -4.02
N CYS A 17 5.58 7.63 -4.96
CA CYS A 17 5.43 6.19 -4.83
C CYS A 17 5.90 5.53 -6.11
N ARG A 18 6.54 4.37 -5.96
CA ARG A 18 6.89 3.52 -7.10
C ARG A 18 5.59 3.02 -7.72
N ASN A 19 5.45 3.22 -9.03
CA ASN A 19 4.25 2.83 -9.76
C ASN A 19 4.58 1.70 -10.73
N LEU A 20 3.69 0.70 -10.82
CA LEU A 20 3.72 -0.34 -11.84
C LEU A 20 2.54 -0.08 -12.78
N PRO A 21 2.71 -0.12 -14.12
CA PRO A 21 1.64 0.16 -15.08
C PRO A 21 0.64 -1.01 -15.19
N CYS A 22 0.05 -1.40 -14.06
CA CYS A 22 -0.89 -2.51 -13.94
C CYS A 22 -1.94 -2.20 -12.86
N PHE A 23 -3.08 -2.89 -12.94
CA PHE A 23 -4.19 -2.71 -12.01
C PHE A 23 -4.47 -4.01 -11.24
N PHE A 24 -4.49 -3.90 -9.91
CA PHE A 24 -4.88 -4.99 -9.01
C PHE A 24 -6.04 -4.53 -8.13
N THR A 25 -7.15 -5.28 -8.18
CA THR A 25 -8.36 -5.01 -7.39
C THR A 25 -8.05 -5.13 -5.89
N GLY A 26 -8.72 -4.31 -5.06
CA GLY A 26 -8.61 -4.37 -3.60
C GLY A 26 -7.37 -3.70 -2.99
N THR A 27 -6.49 -3.11 -3.81
CA THR A 27 -5.30 -2.39 -3.32
C THR A 27 -5.65 -1.15 -2.48
N GLY A 28 -6.79 -0.51 -2.73
CA GLY A 28 -7.32 0.56 -1.88
C GLY A 28 -7.76 0.09 -0.49
N ASP A 29 -8.34 -1.12 -0.40
CA ASP A 29 -8.73 -1.72 0.89
C ASP A 29 -7.48 -2.09 1.70
N ILE A 30 -6.47 -2.65 1.04
CA ILE A 30 -5.16 -2.93 1.65
C ILE A 30 -4.52 -1.64 2.16
N PHE A 31 -4.51 -0.57 1.36
CA PHE A 31 -3.97 0.72 1.78
C PHE A 31 -4.67 1.23 3.05
N SER A 32 -6.01 1.20 3.06
CA SER A 32 -6.82 1.68 4.17
C SER A 32 -6.57 0.86 5.44
N ALA A 33 -6.49 -0.48 5.31
CA ALA A 33 -6.17 -1.37 6.42
C ALA A 33 -4.76 -1.11 6.98
N LEU A 34 -3.75 -0.94 6.13
CA LEU A 34 -2.38 -0.63 6.56
C LEU A 34 -2.29 0.73 7.24
N MET A 35 -2.97 1.75 6.71
CA MET A 35 -3.04 3.07 7.34
C MET A 35 -3.64 2.99 8.74
N LEU A 36 -4.72 2.23 8.92
CA LEU A 36 -5.31 1.98 10.24
C LEU A 36 -4.33 1.26 11.17
N ILE A 37 -3.71 0.16 10.72
CA ILE A 37 -2.74 -0.61 11.50
C ILE A 37 -1.57 0.27 11.95
N TYR A 38 -0.98 1.05 11.04
CA TYR A 38 0.14 1.92 11.37
C TYR A 38 -0.26 3.06 12.31
N THR A 39 -1.46 3.61 12.15
CA THR A 39 -2.01 4.60 13.09
C THR A 39 -2.17 4.02 14.49
N LEU A 40 -2.73 2.81 14.61
CA LEU A 40 -2.88 2.11 15.90
C LEU A 40 -1.52 1.78 16.56
N ARG A 41 -0.46 1.63 15.75
CA ARG A 41 0.92 1.43 16.22
C ARG A 41 1.67 2.73 16.53
N GLY A 42 1.01 3.89 16.45
CA GLY A 42 1.62 5.19 16.72
C GLY A 42 2.62 5.65 15.65
N ILE A 43 2.58 5.08 14.45
CA ILE A 43 3.44 5.50 13.34
C ILE A 43 2.90 6.82 12.78
N GLU A 44 3.80 7.78 12.58
CA GLU A 44 3.47 9.07 11.98
C GLU A 44 2.84 8.87 10.59
N ARG A 45 1.80 9.64 10.28
CA ARG A 45 1.01 9.52 9.04
C ARG A 45 1.87 9.53 7.77
N SER A 46 2.88 10.40 7.71
CA SER A 46 3.81 10.50 6.58
C SER A 46 4.57 9.17 6.36
N GLY A 47 5.11 8.60 7.43
CA GLY A 47 5.77 7.29 7.41
C GLY A 47 4.80 6.14 7.11
N ALA A 48 3.57 6.21 7.61
CA ALA A 48 2.53 5.20 7.34
C ALA A 48 2.15 5.15 5.84
N ILE A 49 2.01 6.32 5.18
CA ILE A 49 1.71 6.40 3.74
C ILE A 49 2.80 5.73 2.92
N ILE A 50 4.07 6.03 3.21
CA ILE A 50 5.22 5.46 2.47
C ILE A 50 5.26 3.94 2.67
N LYS A 51 5.17 3.47 3.92
CA LYS A 51 5.17 2.03 4.23
C LYS A 51 4.02 1.28 3.56
N ALA A 52 2.82 1.86 3.55
CA ALA A 52 1.66 1.25 2.91
C ALA A 52 1.82 1.18 1.38
N ALA A 53 2.34 2.25 0.77
CA ALA A 53 2.62 2.28 -0.66
C ALA A 53 3.68 1.26 -1.06
N ASP A 54 4.77 1.14 -0.28
CA ASP A 54 5.83 0.16 -0.51
C ASP A 54 5.33 -1.28 -0.39
N PHE A 55 4.52 -1.58 0.64
CA PHE A 55 3.90 -2.90 0.79
C PHE A 55 3.03 -3.28 -0.42
N ILE A 56 2.20 -2.34 -0.90
CA ILE A 56 1.33 -2.58 -2.06
C ILE A 56 2.17 -2.79 -3.32
N TYR A 57 3.23 -2.00 -3.50
CA TYR A 57 4.16 -2.19 -4.62
C TYR A 57 4.76 -3.60 -4.61
N ASP A 58 5.24 -4.06 -3.45
CA ASP A 58 5.84 -5.39 -3.30
C ASP A 58 4.80 -6.51 -3.51
N ALA A 59 3.57 -6.32 -3.02
CA ALA A 59 2.46 -7.26 -3.24
C ALA A 59 2.07 -7.39 -4.71
N ILE A 60 2.00 -6.27 -5.43
CA ILE A 60 1.74 -6.25 -6.87
C ILE A 60 2.90 -6.93 -7.60
N ARG A 61 4.15 -6.56 -7.29
CA ARG A 61 5.35 -7.14 -7.92
C ARG A 61 5.38 -8.65 -7.74
N TYR A 62 5.18 -9.14 -6.53
CA TYR A 62 5.13 -10.57 -6.21
C TYR A 62 4.02 -11.32 -6.96
N SER A 63 2.86 -10.68 -7.13
CA SER A 63 1.73 -11.24 -7.86
C SER A 63 1.99 -11.31 -9.36
N MET A 64 2.65 -10.29 -9.92
CA MET A 64 3.07 -10.26 -11.32
C MET A 64 4.05 -11.37 -11.66
N THR A 65 5.04 -11.67 -10.79
CA THR A 65 6.00 -12.76 -11.05
C THR A 65 5.34 -14.15 -11.10
N ARG A 66 4.09 -14.27 -10.63
CA ARG A 66 3.28 -15.51 -10.65
C ARG A 66 2.18 -15.50 -11.70
N ALA A 67 2.19 -14.52 -12.61
CA ALA A 67 1.17 -14.34 -13.65
C ALA A 67 -0.26 -14.30 -13.07
N ARG A 68 -0.44 -13.73 -11.87
CA ARG A 68 -1.76 -13.57 -11.25
C ARG A 68 -2.62 -12.60 -12.08
N ASP A 69 -3.87 -12.98 -12.35
CA ASP A 69 -4.86 -12.05 -12.89
C ASP A 69 -5.16 -10.93 -11.87
N GLY A 70 -4.88 -9.68 -12.26
CA GLY A 70 -5.06 -8.51 -11.39
C GLY A 70 -6.50 -8.28 -10.93
N ARG A 71 -7.51 -8.79 -11.66
CA ARG A 71 -8.91 -8.72 -11.25
C ARG A 71 -9.19 -9.51 -9.97
N ALA A 72 -8.42 -10.57 -9.74
CA ALA A 72 -8.52 -11.44 -8.57
C ALA A 72 -7.70 -10.93 -7.38
N GLY A 73 -7.18 -9.69 -7.45
CA GLY A 73 -6.36 -9.07 -6.40
C GLY A 73 -4.96 -9.67 -6.29
N VAL A 74 -4.18 -9.12 -5.36
CA VAL A 74 -2.79 -9.56 -5.08
C VAL A 74 -2.77 -10.87 -4.29
N LEU A 75 -1.67 -11.61 -4.38
CA LEU A 75 -1.42 -12.84 -3.61
C LEU A 75 -1.00 -12.51 -2.17
N LEU A 76 -1.90 -11.86 -1.41
CA LEU A 76 -1.61 -11.33 -0.08
C LEU A 76 -1.22 -12.41 0.93
N GLN A 77 -1.93 -13.54 0.94
CA GLN A 77 -1.68 -14.62 1.91
C GLN A 77 -0.28 -15.22 1.76
N GLU A 78 0.14 -15.47 0.51
CA GLU A 78 1.49 -15.97 0.23
C GLU A 78 2.57 -14.94 0.58
N LEU A 79 2.31 -13.65 0.30
CA LEU A 79 3.23 -12.59 0.64
C LEU A 79 3.48 -12.54 2.16
N LEU A 80 2.41 -12.58 2.95
CA LEU A 80 2.49 -12.53 4.41
C LEU A 80 3.21 -13.75 5.00
N GLN A 81 3.00 -14.93 4.44
CA GLN A 81 3.72 -16.15 4.85
C GLN A 81 5.23 -16.03 4.60
N ASN A 82 5.65 -15.32 3.56
CA ASN A 82 7.06 -15.08 3.26
C ASN A 82 7.67 -13.90 4.05
N THR A 83 6.86 -13.06 4.72
CA THR A 83 7.35 -11.95 5.56
C THR A 83 7.37 -12.31 7.05
N GLY A 84 7.03 -13.55 7.39
CA GLY A 84 6.93 -14.07 8.75
C GLY A 84 8.23 -14.56 9.38
N GLU A 85 9.39 -14.06 8.94
CA GLU A 85 10.70 -14.26 9.59
C GLU A 85 11.16 -12.99 10.32
#